data_AF-A0A0W1RCT4-F1
#
_entry.id   AF-A0A0W1RCT4-F1
#
_cell.length_a   1.000
_cell.length_b   1.000
_cell.length_c   1.000
_cell.angle_alpha   90.00
_cell.angle_beta   90.00
_cell.angle_gamma   90.00
#
_symmetry.space_group_name_H-M   'P 1'
#
loop_
_entity.id
_entity.type
_entity.pdbx_description
1 polymer ?
#
loop_
_entity_poly.entity_id
_entity_poly.type
_entity_poly.pdbx_seq_one_letter_code
_entity_poly.pdbx_strand_id
1 'polypeptide(L)' 'MNRTLCRCHECNSVYAARKPDDGSVQIIGTESGCPCGSESSALSEMTGDSVDELGDRAS' A
#
# COMPACT_ATOMS: atom_id res chain seq x y z
N MET A 1 -2.22 -9.85 10.31
CA MET A 1 -1.38 -9.77 9.09
C MET A 1 -2.26 -9.53 7.87
N ASN A 2 -2.40 -8.27 7.43
CA ASN A 2 -3.23 -7.90 6.28
C ASN A 2 -2.37 -7.67 5.03
N ARG A 3 -2.86 -8.08 3.86
CA ARG A 3 -2.25 -7.73 2.57
C ARG A 3 -2.77 -6.37 2.14
N THR A 4 -1.88 -5.52 1.66
CA THR A 4 -2.18 -4.16 1.22
C THR A 4 -1.34 -3.81 -0.01
N LEU A 5 -1.57 -2.64 -0.59
CA LEU A 5 -0.69 -2.05 -1.58
C LEU A 5 0.09 -0.89 -0.94
N CYS A 6 1.29 -0.62 -1.44
CA CYS A 6 2.03 0.57 -1.04
C CYS A 6 2.61 1.29 -2.24
N ARG A 7 2.72 2.62 -2.12
CA ARG A 7 3.34 3.51 -3.10
C ARG A 7 4.65 4.06 -2.56
N CYS A 8 5.67 4.12 -3.40
CA CYS A 8 6.85 4.94 -3.14
C CYS A 8 6.58 6.38 -3.61
N HIS A 9 6.75 7.38 -2.74
CA HIS A 9 6.53 8.79 -3.10
C HIS A 9 7.61 9.39 -3.98
N GLU A 10 8.79 8.76 -4.05
CA GLU A 10 9.95 9.27 -4.78
C GLU A 10 9.91 8.89 -6.26
N CYS A 11 9.65 7.61 -6.56
CA CYS A 11 9.60 7.09 -7.93
C CYS A 11 8.19 6.73 -8.39
N ASN A 12 7.19 6.90 -7.53
CA ASN A 12 5.79 6.64 -7.83
C ASN A 12 5.41 5.17 -8.11
N SER A 13 6.32 4.24 -7.85
CA SER A 13 6.09 2.81 -8.06
C SER A 13 5.16 2.22 -7.02
N VAL A 14 4.41 1.18 -7.41
CA VAL A 14 3.40 0.50 -6.58
C VAL A 14 3.79 -0.95 -6.36
N TYR A 15 3.66 -1.42 -5.12
CA TYR A 15 4.05 -2.77 -4.74
C TYR A 15 2.98 -3.47 -3.89
N ALA A 16 2.94 -4.79 -3.99
CA ALA A 16 2.24 -5.61 -3.02
C ALA A 16 2.98 -5.58 -1.69
N ALA A 17 2.26 -5.30 -0.61
CA ALA A 17 2.82 -5.15 0.72
C ALA A 17 1.99 -5.88 1.78
N ARG A 18 2.58 -6.03 2.96
CA ARG A 18 1.91 -6.55 4.16
C ARG A 18 2.00 -5.52 5.27
N LYS A 19 0.93 -5.41 6.04
CA LYS A 19 0.83 -4.56 7.23
C LYS A 19 0.67 -5.45 8.47
N PRO A 20 1.75 -5.65 9.26
CA PRO A 20 1.68 -6.28 10.58
C PRO A 20 0.90 -5.38 11.55
N ASP A 21 0.53 -5.93 12.70
CA ASP A 21 -0.19 -5.20 13.77
C ASP A 21 0.59 -3.99 14.35
N ASP A 22 1.91 -3.97 14.13
CA ASP A 22 2.79 -2.83 14.44
C ASP A 22 2.53 -1.60 13.53
N GLY A 23 1.77 -1.76 12.44
CA GLY A 23 1.42 -0.67 11.52
C GLY A 23 2.47 -0.39 10.44
N SER A 24 3.67 -0.96 10.56
CA SER A 24 4.74 -0.89 9.56
C SER A 24 4.31 -1.48 8.20
N VAL A 25 4.70 -0.86 7.08
CA VAL A 25 4.43 -1.39 5.73
C VAL A 25 5.67 -2.09 5.20
N GLN A 26 5.55 -3.36 4.83
CA GLN A 26 6.65 -4.14 4.23
C GLN A 26 6.27 -4.64 2.85
N ILE A 27 7.08 -4.33 1.85
CA ILE A 27 6.90 -4.85 0.49
C ILE A 27 7.12 -6.37 0.51
N ILE A 28 6.28 -7.10 -0.23
CA ILE A 28 6.41 -8.54 -0.41
C ILE A 28 7.44 -8.81 -1.52
N GLY A 29 8.47 -9.60 -1.21
CA GLY A 29 9.47 -10.01 -2.19
C GLY A 29 10.71 -9.11 -2.29
N THR A 30 10.82 -8.06 -1.45
CA THR A 30 12.05 -7.28 -1.28
C THR A 30 12.28 -7.01 0.20
N GLU A 31 13.52 -7.17 0.63
CA GLU A 31 13.96 -6.96 2.00
C GLU A 31 14.42 -5.51 2.22
N SER A 32 14.80 -4.82 1.14
CA SER A 32 15.56 -3.56 1.17
C SER A 32 14.74 -2.32 0.78
N GLY A 33 13.41 -2.45 0.66
CA GLY A 33 12.54 -1.33 0.28
C GLY A 33 12.43 -1.15 -1.24
N CYS A 34 12.29 0.10 -1.68
CA CYS A 34 12.01 0.41 -3.08
C CYS A 34 13.27 0.29 -3.96
N PRO A 35 13.21 -0.38 -5.13
CA PRO A 35 14.33 -0.50 -6.06
C PRO A 35 14.87 0.82 -6.63
N CYS A 36 14.18 1.95 -6.43
CA CYS A 36 14.71 3.27 -6.79
C CYS A 36 15.81 3.77 -5.84
N GLY A 37 16.08 3.05 -4.74
CA GLY A 37 17.08 3.43 -3.73
C GLY A 37 16.53 4.32 -2.61
N SER A 38 15.22 4.57 -2.58
CA SER A 38 14.59 5.33 -1.51
C SER A 38 14.41 4.50 -0.23
N GLU A 39 14.53 5.17 0.90
CA GLU A 39 14.34 4.60 2.23
C GLU A 39 12.92 4.01 2.39
N SER A 40 12.75 3.03 3.29
CA SER A 40 11.45 2.42 3.57
C SER A 40 10.39 3.41 4.10
N SER A 41 10.82 4.53 4.67
CA SER A 41 9.96 5.65 5.10
C SER A 41 9.29 6.38 3.93
N ALA A 42 9.82 6.26 2.70
CA ALA A 42 9.20 6.80 1.50
C ALA A 42 8.03 5.95 0.99
N LEU A 43 7.73 4.82 1.64
CA LEU A 43 6.62 3.94 1.31
C LEU A 43 5.40 4.29 2.16
N SER A 44 4.24 4.44 1.52
CA SER A 44 2.96 4.59 2.21
C SER A 44 1.94 3.59 1.71
N GLU A 45 1.11 3.09 2.62
CA GLU A 45 -0.05 2.28 2.27
C GLU A 45 -0.95 3.03 1.29
N MET A 46 -1.34 2.36 0.20
CA MET A 46 -2.44 2.78 -0.63
C MET A 46 -3.71 2.24 0.02
N THR A 47 -4.36 3.08 0.82
CA THR A 47 -5.74 2.84 1.19
C THR A 47 -6.54 2.92 -0.09
N GLY A 48 -7.05 1.78 -0.57
CA GLY A 48 -8.05 1.78 -1.64
C GLY A 48 -9.24 2.55 -1.11
N ASP A 49 -9.32 3.82 -1.49
CA ASP A 49 -10.47 4.66 -1.19
C ASP A 49 -11.71 3.90 -1.69
N SER A 50 -12.63 3.73 -0.75
CA SER A 50 -13.73 2.78 -0.76
C SER A 50 -14.43 2.67 -2.11
N VAL A 51 -14.88 1.45 -2.44
CA VAL A 51 -16.10 1.29 -3.24
C VAL A 51 -17.31 1.70 -2.39
N ASP A 52 -17.32 2.95 -1.95
CA ASP A 52 -18.58 3.60 -1.59
C ASP A 52 -19.28 3.90 -2.93
N GLU A 53 -20.60 3.72 -2.99
CA GLU A 53 -21.47 3.83 -4.19
C GLU A 53 -21.82 2.52 -4.92
N LEU A 54 -22.57 1.65 -4.25
CA LEU A 54 -23.76 1.07 -4.88
C LEU A 54 -24.98 1.51 -4.06
N GLY A 55 -25.40 2.75 -4.30
CA GLY A 55 -26.69 3.25 -3.86
C GLY A 55 -27.80 2.32 -4.33
N ASP A 56 -28.44 1.66 -3.37
CA ASP A 56 -29.68 0.92 -3.53
C ASP A 56 -30.78 1.91 -3.99
N ARG A 57 -30.86 2.13 -5.30
CA ARG A 57 -32.02 2.74 -5.95
C ARG A 57 -32.99 1.62 -6.31
N ALA A 58 -33.63 1.03 -5.30
CA ALA A 58 -34.87 0.28 -5.52
C ALA A 58 -36.00 1.29 -5.80
N SER A 59 -36.50 1.28 -7.04
CA SER A 59 -37.70 2.01 -7.49
C SER A 59 -38.97 1.24 -7.15
#